data_AF-A0A354PEL6-F1
#
_entry.id   AF-A0A354PEL6-F1
#
_cell.length_a   1.000
_cell.length_b   1.000
_cell.length_c   1.000
_cell.angle_alpha   90.00
_cell.angle_beta   90.00
_cell.angle_gamma   90.00
#
_symmetry.space_group_name_H-M   'P 1'
#
loop_
_entity.id
_entity.type
_entity.pdbx_description
1 polymer ?
#
loop_
_entity_poly.entity_id
_entity_poly.type
_entity_poly.pdbx_seq_one_letter_code
_entity_poly.pdbx_strand_id
1 'polypeptide(L)' 'ANDLPMLNRAGLGIAFHAKPIVRQEAGHAVSNLGLDAILYLLGVRDRERMVAIK' A
#
# COMPACT_ATOMS: atom_id res chain seq x y z
N ALA A 1 -14.08 5.55 -1.16
CA ALA A 1 -14.07 6.95 -1.64
C ALA A 1 -13.68 7.87 -0.50
N ASN A 2 -14.16 7.62 0.72
CA ASN A 2 -13.76 8.33 1.95
C ASN A 2 -12.24 8.45 2.16
N ASP A 3 -11.46 7.47 1.69
CA ASP A 3 -10.01 7.46 1.82
C ASP A 3 -9.31 8.34 0.76
N LEU A 4 -9.98 8.73 -0.32
CA LEU A 4 -9.37 9.48 -1.43
C LEU A 4 -8.78 10.83 -1.01
N PRO A 5 -9.42 11.65 -0.16
CA PRO A 5 -8.80 12.86 0.37
C PRO A 5 -7.47 12.57 1.10
N MET A 6 -7.40 11.48 1.86
CA MET A 6 -6.20 11.07 2.56
C MET A 6 -5.12 10.57 1.57
N LEU A 7 -5.50 9.70 0.63
CA LEU A 7 -4.59 9.13 -0.36
C LEU A 7 -3.98 10.20 -1.28
N ASN A 8 -4.78 11.20 -1.67
CA ASN A 8 -4.33 12.31 -2.52
C ASN A 8 -3.44 13.31 -1.77
N ARG A 9 -3.55 13.38 -0.44
CA ARG A 9 -2.69 14.22 0.41
C ARG A 9 -1.34 13.56 0.70
N ALA A 10 -1.30 12.22 0.72
CA ALA A 10 -0.12 11.46 1.07
C ALA A 10 0.96 11.56 -0.02
N GLY A 11 2.24 11.61 0.39
CA GLY A 11 3.36 11.48 -0.54
C GLY A 11 3.44 10.10 -1.20
N LEU A 12 2.87 9.08 -0.53
CA LEU A 12 2.69 7.73 -1.05
C LEU A 12 1.34 7.18 -0.55
N GLY A 13 0.28 7.39 -1.33
CA GLY A 13 -1.04 6.81 -1.08
C GLY A 13 -1.24 5.50 -1.84
N ILE A 14 -1.57 4.42 -1.14
CA ILE A 14 -1.82 3.10 -1.74
C ILE A 14 -3.23 2.64 -1.41
N ALA A 15 -4.05 2.44 -2.44
CA ALA A 15 -5.36 1.84 -2.31
C ALA A 15 -5.24 0.31 -2.15
N PHE A 16 -5.37 -0.18 -0.91
CA PHE A 16 -5.29 -1.60 -0.59
C PHE A 16 -6.68 -2.27 -0.62
N HIS A 17 -6.84 -3.31 -1.44
CA HIS A 17 -8.10 -4.06 -1.61
C HIS A 17 -9.34 -3.16 -1.78
N ALA A 18 -9.14 -2.02 -2.45
CA ALA A 18 -10.12 -0.95 -2.47
C ALA A 18 -11.20 -1.17 -3.54
N LYS A 19 -12.36 -0.53 -3.33
CA LYS A 19 -13.44 -0.52 -4.32
C LYS A 19 -12.96 0.03 -5.67
N PRO A 20 -13.54 -0.39 -6.81
CA PRO A 20 -13.11 0.08 -8.14
C PRO A 20 -12.94 1.59 -8.26
N ILE A 21 -13.90 2.37 -7.74
CA ILE A 21 -13.84 3.84 -7.77
C ILE A 21 -12.61 4.40 -7.05
N VAL A 22 -12.18 3.78 -5.95
CA VAL A 22 -11.00 4.22 -5.20
C VAL A 22 -9.72 3.86 -5.94
N ARG A 23 -9.68 2.70 -6.59
CA ARG A 23 -8.52 2.24 -7.36
C ARG A 23 -8.27 3.07 -8.61
N GLN A 24 -9.34 3.55 -9.25
CA GLN A 24 -9.24 4.39 -10.45
C GLN A 24 -8.72 5.80 -10.12
N GLU A 25 -9.01 6.30 -8.92
CA GLU A 25 -8.61 7.64 -8.51
C GLU A 25 -7.30 7.67 -7.70
N ALA A 26 -6.93 6.58 -7.02
CA ALA A 26 -5.68 6.50 -6.29
C ALA A 26 -4.48 6.28 -7.23
N GLY A 27 -3.36 6.96 -6.97
CA GLY A 27 -2.14 6.85 -7.78
C GLY A 27 -1.48 5.46 -7.75
N HIS A 28 -1.68 4.70 -6.67
CA HIS A 28 -1.21 3.32 -6.55
C HIS A 28 -2.29 2.43 -5.93
N ALA A 29 -2.34 1.16 -6.34
CA ALA A 29 -3.29 0.19 -5.82
C ALA A 29 -2.68 -1.23 -5.71
N VAL A 30 -3.02 -1.93 -4.64
CA VAL A 30 -2.70 -3.36 -4.43
C VAL A 30 -4.02 -4.11 -4.28
N SER A 31 -4.31 -5.03 -5.22
CA SER A 31 -5.61 -5.73 -5.28
C SER A 31 -5.53 -7.25 -5.04
N ASN A 32 -4.34 -7.84 -5.11
CA ASN A 32 -4.16 -9.30 -5.19
C ASN A 32 -3.11 -9.84 -4.20
N LEU A 33 -2.52 -8.97 -3.38
CA LEU A 33 -1.47 -9.34 -2.42
C LEU A 33 -1.90 -8.92 -1.01
N GLY A 34 -1.26 -9.52 0.00
CA GLY A 34 -1.46 -9.13 1.39
C GLY A 34 -0.91 -7.74 1.71
N LEU A 35 -1.20 -7.26 2.93
CA LEU A 35 -0.75 -5.94 3.40
C LEU A 35 0.77 -5.86 3.53
N ASP A 36 1.44 -7.00 3.72
CA ASP A 36 2.89 -7.16 3.71
C ASP A 36 3.53 -6.73 2.39
N ALA A 37 2.79 -6.78 1.27
CA ALA A 37 3.28 -6.28 -0.01
C ALA A 37 3.64 -4.79 0.01
N ILE A 38 3.02 -4.01 0.90
CA ILE A 38 3.34 -2.58 1.07
C ILE A 38 4.77 -2.39 1.59
N LEU A 39 5.31 -3.35 2.36
CA LEU A 39 6.67 -3.27 2.90
C LEU A 39 7.70 -3.17 1.77
N TYR A 40 7.51 -3.88 0.67
CA TYR A 40 8.40 -3.79 -0.50
C TYR A 40 8.33 -2.42 -1.18
N LEU A 41 7.17 -1.75 -1.16
CA LEU A 41 7.01 -0.37 -1.67
C LEU A 41 7.72 0.65 -0.78
N LEU A 42 7.89 0.34 0.51
CA LEU A 42 8.67 1.13 1.47
C LEU A 42 10.18 0.78 1.43
N GLY A 43 10.59 -0.12 0.53
CA GLY A 43 12.00 -0.55 0.38
C GLY A 43 12.45 -1.62 1.38
N VAL A 44 11.54 -2.17 2.19
CA VAL A 44 11.83 -3.26 3.11
C VAL A 44 11.96 -4.56 2.32
N ARG A 45 13.03 -5.31 2.59
CA ARG A 45 13.35 -6.56 1.89
C ARG A 45 13.29 -7.75 2.84
N ASP A 46 13.11 -8.96 2.30
CA ASP A 46 12.96 -10.18 3.10
C ASP A 46 14.11 -10.42 4.08
N ARG A 47 15.34 -10.07 3.66
CA ARG A 47 16.52 -10.17 4.51
C ARG A 47 16.47 -9.29 5.76
N GLU A 48 15.76 -8.17 5.72
CA GLU A 48 15.57 -7.27 6.87
C GLU A 48 14.46 -7.82 7.78
N ARG A 49 13.47 -8.52 7.22
CA ARG A 49 12.38 -9.17 7.96
C ARG A 49 12.88 -10.32 8.84
N MET A 50 13.92 -11.04 8.41
CA MET A 50 14.56 -12.10 9.20
C MET A 50 15.30 -11.59 10.44
N VAL A 51 15.68 -10.30 10.48
CA VAL A 51 16.38 -9.69 11.62
C VAL A 51 15.39 -9.19 12.67
N ALA A 52 14.19 -8.77 12.27
CA ALA A 52 13.18 -8.21 13.18
C ALA A 52 12.39 -9.25 14.00
N ILE A 53 12.59 -10.55 13.75
CA ILE A 53 11.89 -11.67 14.43
C ILE A 53 12.83 -12.44 15.39
N LYS A 54 14.08 -11.99 15.56
CA LYS A 54 14.98 -12.42 16.64
C LYS A 54 14.99 -11.38 17.75
#